data_AF-W6TTZ5-F1
#
_entry.id   AF-W6TTZ5-F1
#
_cell.length_a   1.000
_cell.length_b   1.000
_cell.length_c   1.000
_cell.angle_alpha   90.00
_cell.angle_beta   90.00
_cell.angle_gamma   90.00
#
_symmetry.space_group_name_H-M   'P 1'
#
loop_
_entity.id
_entity.type
_entity.pdbx_description
1 polymer ?
#
loop_
_entity_poly.entity_id
_entity_poly.type
_entity_poly.pdbx_seq_one_letter_code
_entity_poly.pdbx_strand_id
1 'polypeptide(L)'
;MEIKEIIKLQQEFDNSHESKFPWDQMISADNLQTLQYLALALSGESGEVANAIKKVVRGDVSYESQRPEIIAEVTDVFIYVLKLAYQMGFDLEGAYLEKMELNREKFKPYERD
;
A
#
# COMPACT_ATOMS: atom_id res chain seq x y z
N MET A 1 6.78 14.23 -7.96
CA MET A 1 6.13 14.35 -6.65
C MET A 1 6.84 13.41 -5.70
N GLU A 2 7.20 13.90 -4.52
CA GLU A 2 7.78 13.08 -3.44
C GLU A 2 6.67 12.25 -2.76
N ILE A 3 7.02 11.17 -2.06
CA ILE A 3 6.01 10.31 -1.39
C ILE A 3 5.24 11.14 -0.36
N LYS A 4 5.92 12.06 0.34
CA LYS A 4 5.31 13.00 1.28
C LYS A 4 4.21 13.85 0.67
N GLU A 5 4.36 14.26 -0.59
CA GLU A 5 3.34 15.04 -1.30
C GLU A 5 2.13 14.17 -1.65
N ILE A 6 2.35 12.91 -2.05
CA ILE A 6 1.28 11.97 -2.35
C ILE A 6 0.51 11.60 -1.07
N ILE A 7 1.21 11.40 0.06
CA ILE A 7 0.59 11.18 1.37
C ILE A 7 -0.32 12.36 1.72
N LYS A 8 0.15 13.60 1.51
CA LYS A 8 -0.66 14.79 1.78
C LYS A 8 -1.92 14.84 0.91
N LEU A 9 -1.82 14.52 -0.39
CA LEU A 9 -2.99 14.43 -1.26
C LEU A 9 -3.98 13.35 -0.80
N GLN A 10 -3.48 12.18 -0.38
CA GLN A 10 -4.32 11.10 0.13
C GLN A 10 -5.01 11.51 1.43
N GLN A 11 -4.31 12.19 2.33
CA GLN A 11 -4.88 12.72 3.56
C GLN A 11 -5.94 13.78 3.28
N GLU A 12 -5.69 14.71 2.36
CA GLU A 12 -6.67 15.71 1.94
C GLU A 12 -7.92 15.07 1.34
N PHE A 13 -7.74 14.03 0.52
CA PHE A 13 -8.84 13.22 -0.01
C PHE A 13 -9.62 12.57 1.12
N ASP A 14 -8.96 11.84 2.03
CA ASP A 14 -9.61 11.14 3.14
C ASP A 14 -10.38 12.12 4.05
N ASN A 15 -9.79 13.27 4.38
CA ASN A 15 -10.40 14.32 5.22
C ASN A 15 -11.65 14.95 4.58
N SER A 16 -11.80 14.85 3.25
CA SER A 16 -12.95 15.41 2.52
C SER A 16 -14.17 14.48 2.48
N HIS A 17 -14.09 13.28 3.07
CA HIS A 17 -15.15 12.29 3.05
C HIS A 17 -15.60 11.92 4.47
N GLU A 18 -16.92 11.93 4.70
CA GLU A 18 -17.52 11.43 5.94
C GLU A 18 -18.15 10.05 5.73
N SER A 19 -17.92 9.12 6.66
CA SER A 19 -18.68 7.88 6.73
C SER A 19 -18.87 7.43 8.19
N LYS A 20 -19.50 6.27 8.40
CA LYS A 20 -19.56 5.64 9.73
C LYS A 20 -18.16 5.27 10.26
N PHE A 21 -17.19 5.18 9.37
CA PHE A 21 -15.78 4.95 9.66
C PHE A 21 -14.98 6.24 9.40
N PRO A 22 -14.15 6.69 10.36
CA PRO A 22 -13.31 7.86 10.17
C PRO A 22 -12.12 7.51 9.28
N TRP A 23 -12.07 8.10 8.07
CA TRP A 23 -11.12 7.72 7.02
C TRP A 23 -9.70 8.23 7.23
N ASP A 24 -9.52 9.20 8.12
CA ASP A 24 -8.32 10.01 8.35
C ASP A 24 -7.78 9.93 9.78
N GLN A 25 -8.37 9.07 10.62
CA GLN A 25 -8.05 9.02 12.05
C GLN A 25 -6.61 8.56 12.29
N MET A 26 -5.86 9.33 13.09
CA MET A 26 -4.56 8.88 13.61
C MET A 26 -4.73 7.64 14.51
N ILE A 27 -3.89 6.64 14.32
CA ILE A 27 -3.90 5.40 15.09
C ILE A 27 -3.32 5.64 16.49
N SER A 28 -4.01 5.11 17.50
CA SER A 28 -3.61 5.06 18.90
C SER A 28 -4.03 3.72 19.51
N ALA A 29 -3.70 3.49 20.78
CA ALA A 29 -4.16 2.31 21.50
C ALA A 29 -5.69 2.23 21.63
N ASP A 30 -6.40 3.35 21.45
CA ASP A 30 -7.86 3.45 21.66
C ASP A 30 -8.67 3.10 20.40
N ASN A 31 -8.03 2.97 19.23
CA ASN A 31 -8.71 2.75 17.95
C ASN A 31 -8.10 1.62 17.10
N LEU A 32 -7.62 0.56 17.75
CA LEU A 32 -6.99 -0.59 17.07
C LEU A 32 -7.88 -1.25 16.02
N GLN A 33 -9.20 -1.09 16.09
CA GLN A 33 -10.13 -1.56 15.05
C GLN A 33 -9.92 -0.83 13.72
N THR A 34 -9.53 0.46 13.75
CA THR A 34 -9.15 1.24 12.56
C THR A 34 -7.87 0.65 11.94
N LEU A 35 -6.86 0.36 12.75
CA LEU A 35 -5.63 -0.28 12.29
C LEU A 35 -5.91 -1.67 11.70
N GLN A 36 -6.76 -2.47 12.36
CA GLN A 36 -7.21 -3.76 11.86
C GLN A 36 -7.91 -3.63 10.51
N TYR A 37 -8.79 -2.64 10.36
CA TYR A 37 -9.48 -2.37 9.10
C TYR A 37 -8.50 -2.05 7.97
N LEU A 38 -7.53 -1.15 8.20
CA LEU A 38 -6.50 -0.82 7.21
C LEU A 38 -5.68 -2.06 6.80
N ALA A 39 -5.31 -2.91 7.78
CA ALA A 39 -4.55 -4.12 7.50
C ALA A 39 -5.38 -5.14 6.69
N LEU A 40 -6.67 -5.29 6.99
CA LEU A 40 -7.57 -6.14 6.23
C LEU A 40 -7.78 -5.62 4.81
N ALA A 41 -7.95 -4.31 4.64
CA ALA A 41 -8.12 -3.69 3.34
C ALA A 41 -6.85 -3.84 2.48
N LEU A 42 -5.67 -3.52 3.03
CA LEU A 42 -4.38 -3.78 2.36
C LEU A 42 -4.24 -5.24 1.90
N SER A 43 -4.64 -6.19 2.75
CA SER A 43 -4.63 -7.61 2.41
C SER A 43 -5.67 -7.97 1.33
N GLY A 44 -6.82 -7.30 1.33
CA GLY A 44 -7.85 -7.42 0.32
C GLY A 44 -7.30 -7.05 -1.05
N GLU A 45 -6.78 -5.84 -1.20
CA GLU A 45 -6.23 -5.35 -2.47
C GLU A 45 -5.04 -6.21 -2.95
N SER A 46 -4.20 -6.67 -2.02
CA SER A 46 -3.12 -7.61 -2.35
C SER A 46 -3.65 -8.95 -2.90
N GLY A 47 -4.80 -9.40 -2.39
CA GLY A 47 -5.51 -10.57 -2.89
C GLY A 47 -6.12 -10.33 -4.27
N GLU A 48 -6.59 -9.12 -4.54
CA GLU A 48 -7.13 -8.71 -5.84
C GLU A 48 -6.03 -8.71 -6.91
N VAL A 49 -4.86 -8.14 -6.62
CA VAL A 49 -3.65 -8.25 -7.45
C VAL A 49 -3.35 -9.72 -7.80
N ALA A 50 -3.30 -10.58 -6.77
CA ALA A 50 -3.01 -12.00 -6.97
C ALA A 50 -4.08 -12.69 -7.82
N ASN A 51 -5.35 -12.35 -7.63
CA ASN A 51 -6.46 -12.90 -8.39
C ASN A 51 -6.44 -12.47 -9.86
N ALA A 52 -6.16 -11.19 -10.14
CA ALA A 52 -6.02 -10.66 -11.49
C ALA A 52 -4.89 -11.37 -12.25
N ILE A 53 -3.71 -11.49 -11.63
CA ILE A 53 -2.56 -12.20 -12.22
C ILE A 53 -2.88 -13.69 -12.44
N LYS A 54 -3.53 -14.34 -11.47
CA LYS A 54 -3.93 -15.76 -11.57
C LYS A 54 -4.81 -16.03 -12.78
N LYS A 55 -5.76 -15.14 -13.11
CA LYS A 55 -6.63 -15.27 -14.30
C LYS A 55 -5.82 -15.24 -15.60
N VAL A 56 -4.80 -14.37 -15.69
CA VAL A 56 -3.87 -14.31 -16.83
C VAL A 56 -3.08 -15.62 -16.95
N VAL A 57 -2.48 -16.08 -15.85
CA VAL A 57 -1.66 -17.30 -15.84
C VAL A 57 -2.47 -18.56 -16.19
N ARG A 58 -3.76 -18.61 -15.81
CA ARG A 58 -4.68 -19.70 -16.17
C ARG A 58 -5.11 -19.66 -17.64
N GLY A 59 -4.93 -18.53 -18.32
CA GLY A 59 -5.36 -18.31 -19.70
C GLY A 59 -6.84 -17.96 -19.86
N ASP A 60 -7.52 -17.50 -18.80
CA ASP A 60 -8.93 -17.06 -18.91
C ASP A 60 -9.06 -15.76 -19.69
N VAL A 61 -8.04 -14.91 -19.58
CA VAL A 61 -7.94 -13.56 -20.14
C VAL A 61 -6.50 -13.30 -20.60
N SER A 62 -6.32 -12.43 -21.60
CA SER A 62 -4.98 -12.04 -22.04
C SER A 62 -4.36 -11.03 -21.06
N TYR A 63 -3.03 -10.99 -20.99
CA TYR A 63 -2.33 -10.00 -20.18
C TYR A 63 -2.72 -8.57 -20.57
N GLU A 64 -2.81 -8.28 -21.87
CA GLU A 64 -3.15 -6.96 -22.40
C GLU A 64 -4.53 -6.49 -21.94
N SER A 65 -5.50 -7.42 -21.93
CA SER A 65 -6.86 -7.13 -21.45
C SER A 65 -6.93 -6.96 -19.93
N GLN A 66 -6.11 -7.69 -19.16
CA GLN A 66 -6.14 -7.68 -17.70
C GLN A 66 -5.18 -6.64 -17.09
N ARG A 67 -4.21 -6.13 -17.86
CA ARG A 67 -3.18 -5.19 -17.39
C ARG A 67 -3.76 -3.94 -16.71
N PRO A 68 -4.84 -3.30 -17.20
CA PRO A 68 -5.43 -2.16 -16.52
C PRO A 68 -5.92 -2.48 -15.10
N GLU A 69 -6.55 -3.65 -14.91
CA GLU A 69 -6.97 -4.12 -13.59
C GLU A 69 -5.77 -4.31 -12.68
N ILE A 70 -4.73 -5.03 -13.14
CA ILE A 70 -3.54 -5.28 -12.33
C ILE A 70 -2.91 -3.97 -11.85
N ILE A 71 -2.89 -2.94 -12.70
CA ILE A 71 -2.39 -1.61 -12.35
C ILE A 71 -3.29 -0.95 -11.30
N ALA A 72 -4.62 -1.05 -11.44
CA ALA A 72 -5.57 -0.53 -10.47
C ALA A 72 -5.34 -1.18 -9.09
N GLU A 73 -5.34 -2.51 -9.02
CA GLU A 73 -5.18 -3.23 -7.75
C GLU A 73 -3.82 -2.97 -7.09
N VAL A 74 -2.73 -2.87 -7.87
CA VAL A 74 -1.42 -2.49 -7.34
C VAL A 74 -1.43 -1.06 -6.79
N THR A 75 -2.20 -0.18 -7.41
CA THR A 75 -2.36 1.20 -6.94
C THR A 75 -3.20 1.24 -5.66
N ASP A 76 -4.23 0.42 -5.54
CA ASP A 76 -5.03 0.32 -4.32
C ASP A 76 -4.22 -0.23 -3.14
N VAL A 77 -3.36 -1.23 -3.38
CA VAL A 77 -2.35 -1.67 -2.38
C VAL A 77 -1.48 -0.49 -1.94
N PHE A 78 -0.98 0.31 -2.89
CA PHE A 78 -0.16 1.46 -2.58
C PHE A 78 -0.91 2.52 -1.76
N ILE A 79 -2.17 2.80 -2.08
CA ILE A 79 -3.03 3.70 -1.31
C ILE A 79 -3.09 3.27 0.16
N TYR A 80 -3.30 2.00 0.46
CA TYR A 80 -3.34 1.53 1.85
C TYR A 80 -1.98 1.57 2.54
N VAL A 81 -0.85 1.42 1.82
CA VAL A 81 0.49 1.67 2.38
C VAL A 81 0.64 3.14 2.78
N LEU A 82 0.19 4.08 1.95
CA LEU A 82 0.20 5.51 2.27
C LEU A 82 -0.69 5.84 3.48
N LYS A 83 -1.90 5.25 3.52
CA LYS A 83 -2.83 5.40 4.66
C LYS A 83 -2.23 4.90 5.96
N LEU A 84 -1.58 3.73 5.94
CA LEU A 84 -0.86 3.23 7.11
C LEU A 84 0.26 4.17 7.54
N ALA A 85 1.05 4.70 6.60
CA ALA A 85 2.14 5.62 6.91
C ALA A 85 1.67 6.86 7.68
N TYR A 86 0.67 7.57 7.15
CA TYR A 86 0.23 8.80 7.80
C TYR A 86 -0.62 8.53 9.04
N GLN A 87 -1.54 7.54 9.02
CA GLN A 87 -2.38 7.27 10.19
C GLN A 87 -1.57 6.72 11.36
N MET A 88 -0.51 5.94 11.11
CA MET A 88 0.41 5.51 12.17
C MET A 88 1.49 6.56 12.51
N GLY A 89 1.58 7.65 11.74
CA GLY A 89 2.46 8.78 12.02
C GLY A 89 3.96 8.50 11.82
N PHE A 90 4.35 7.73 10.81
CA PHE A 90 5.76 7.46 10.51
C PHE A 90 6.20 7.98 9.14
N ASP A 91 7.49 8.30 8.99
CA ASP A 91 8.09 8.69 7.72
C ASP A 91 8.38 7.44 6.86
N LEU A 92 7.55 7.21 5.84
CA LEU A 92 7.70 6.05 4.96
C LEU A 92 9.01 6.08 4.14
N GLU A 93 9.46 7.26 3.72
CA GLU A 93 10.73 7.41 2.97
C GLU A 93 11.92 7.06 3.87
N GLY A 94 11.93 7.61 5.09
CA GLY A 94 12.95 7.31 6.11
C GLY A 94 12.98 5.81 6.44
N ALA A 95 11.83 5.21 6.72
CA ALA A 95 11.70 3.79 7.03
C ALA A 95 12.18 2.90 5.86
N TYR A 96 11.91 3.29 4.61
CA TYR A 96 12.43 2.60 3.43
C TYR A 96 13.96 2.67 3.37
N LEU A 97 14.55 3.86 3.54
CA LEU A 97 16.00 4.05 3.48
C LEU A 97 16.72 3.23 4.55
N GLU A 98 16.24 3.26 5.79
CA GLU A 98 16.76 2.43 6.88
C GLU A 98 16.70 0.94 6.54
N LYS A 99 15.54 0.49 6.01
CA LYS A 99 15.36 -0.91 5.64
C LYS A 99 16.25 -1.33 4.46
N MET A 100 16.47 -0.42 3.51
CA MET A 100 17.27 -0.65 2.32
C MET A 100 18.75 -0.86 2.68
N GLU A 101 19.31 -0.06 3.60
CA GLU A 101 20.69 -0.25 4.05
C GLU A 101 20.88 -1.57 4.81
N LEU A 102 19.91 -1.97 5.64
CA LEU A 102 19.93 -3.30 6.25
C LEU A 102 19.87 -4.43 5.19
N ASN A 103 19.08 -4.23 4.14
CA ASN A 103 18.98 -5.18 3.04
C ASN A 103 20.28 -5.23 2.22
N ARG A 104 20.98 -4.11 2.00
CA ARG A 104 22.26 -4.09 1.29
C ARG A 104 23.27 -5.04 1.94
N GLU A 105 23.46 -4.93 3.24
CA GLU A 105 24.36 -5.83 3.97
C GLU A 105 23.88 -7.28 3.92
N LYS A 106 22.57 -7.51 4.06
CA LYS A 106 21.97 -8.85 3.98
C LYS A 106 22.16 -9.51 2.61
N PHE A 107 22.06 -8.74 1.53
CA PHE A 107 22.05 -9.23 0.15
C PHE A 107 23.39 -9.06 -0.58
N LYS A 108 24.43 -8.56 0.09
CA LYS A 108 25.80 -8.45 -0.41
C LYS A 108 26.31 -9.71 -1.14
N PRO A 109 26.05 -10.95 -0.69
CA PRO A 109 26.48 -12.15 -1.41
C PRO A 109 25.84 -12.35 -2.80
N TYR A 110 24.80 -11.59 -3.13
CA TYR A 110 24.07 -11.68 -4.40
C TYR A 110 24.31 -10.44 -5.28
N GLU A 111 25.21 -9.54 -4.88
CA GLU A 111 25.62 -8.41 -5.72
C GLU A 111 26.24 -8.94 -7.02
N ARG A 112 25.86 -8.32 -8.14
CA ARG A 112 26.47 -8.62 -9.43
C ARG A 112 27.85 -7.96 -9.48
N ASP A 113 28.81 -8.65 -10.07
CA ASP A 113 30.12 -8.08 -10.40
C ASP A 113 30.00 -6.85 -11.32
#